data_AF-A0A3D4A512-F1
#
_entry.id   AF-A0A3D4A512-F1
#
_cell.length_a   1.000
_cell.length_b   1.000
_cell.length_c   1.000
_cell.angle_alpha   90.00
_cell.angle_beta   90.00
_cell.angle_gamma   90.00
#
_symmetry.space_group_name_H-M   'P 1'
#
loop_
_entity.id
_entity.type
_entity.pdbx_description
1 polymer ?
#
loop_
_entity_poly.entity_id
_entity_poly.type
_entity_poly.pdbx_seq_one_letter_code
_entity_poly.pdbx_strand_id
1 'polypeptide(L)'
;MRNRLGQLRKTQTPTTHIEPNTPTPVTPQRKPNLNVREQELIEILVLNPELTDSAVNGISLERLPSEHARLIIQTYQNRLNSGASTEFADVLLEIEDRTLKSLLVNAIENATNKAASVRESAEERLNELIDAYANDLKEGQMRQNLEQLVNQDLAEDDEMEILKQILDDERRRHGISSPMDG
;
A
#
# COMPACT_ATOMS: atom_id res chain seq x y z
N MET A 1 -36.89 -17.69 65.46
CA MET A 1 -38.21 -18.17 65.03
C MET A 1 -38.67 -17.30 63.86
N ARG A 2 -38.52 -17.79 62.61
CA ARG A 2 -38.84 -17.03 61.38
C ARG A 2 -40.24 -17.40 60.90
N ASN A 3 -41.16 -16.42 60.88
CA ASN A 3 -42.53 -16.58 60.42
C ASN A 3 -42.60 -16.59 58.89
N ARG A 4 -43.33 -17.58 58.36
CA ARG A 4 -43.89 -17.62 57.01
C ARG A 4 -45.32 -17.07 57.06
N LEU A 5 -45.67 -16.20 56.12
CA LEU A 5 -47.00 -16.00 55.52
C LEU A 5 -46.68 -15.20 54.24
N GLY A 6 -46.91 -15.62 53.00
CA GLY A 6 -48.01 -16.43 52.51
C GLY A 6 -49.22 -15.54 52.30
N GLN A 7 -49.34 -14.93 51.11
CA GLN A 7 -50.51 -15.06 50.22
C GLN A 7 -50.58 -13.95 49.15
N LEU A 8 -50.80 -14.41 47.90
CA LEU A 8 -51.61 -13.84 46.82
C LEU A 8 -51.33 -12.37 46.40
N ARG A 9 -51.20 -12.02 45.12
CA ARG A 9 -52.20 -12.30 44.06
C ARG A 9 -51.65 -11.82 42.71
N LYS A 10 -51.98 -12.57 41.65
CA LYS A 10 -51.83 -12.23 40.23
C LYS A 10 -52.44 -10.85 39.91
N THR A 11 -51.76 -10.06 39.08
CA THR A 11 -52.30 -9.54 37.81
C THR A 11 -51.16 -9.15 36.88
N GLN A 12 -51.20 -9.71 35.68
CA GLN A 12 -50.34 -9.39 34.55
C GLN A 12 -50.58 -7.94 34.10
N THR A 13 -49.50 -7.24 33.77
CA THR A 13 -49.50 -6.09 32.85
C THR A 13 -48.36 -6.34 31.84
N PRO A 14 -48.64 -6.40 30.53
CA PRO A 14 -47.62 -6.55 29.50
C PRO A 14 -47.22 -5.16 28.99
N THR A 15 -45.99 -4.71 29.22
CA THR A 15 -45.46 -3.56 28.47
C THR A 15 -43.93 -3.59 28.41
N THR A 16 -43.45 -3.95 27.21
CA THR A 16 -42.23 -3.47 26.55
C THR A 16 -40.95 -3.40 27.38
N HIS A 17 -40.14 -4.46 27.28
CA HIS A 17 -38.72 -4.39 27.62
C HIS A 17 -38.05 -3.49 26.57
N ILE A 18 -37.79 -2.24 26.93
CA ILE A 18 -36.84 -1.40 26.21
C ILE A 18 -35.46 -1.91 26.65
N GLU A 19 -34.82 -2.71 25.81
CA GLU A 19 -33.41 -3.03 26.02
C GLU A 19 -32.62 -1.72 26.07
N PRO A 20 -31.76 -1.52 27.07
CA PRO A 20 -30.80 -0.44 27.02
C PRO A 20 -29.88 -0.72 25.85
N ASN A 21 -29.96 0.12 24.81
CA ASN A 21 -29.05 0.16 23.68
C ASN A 21 -27.63 0.24 24.23
N THR A 22 -27.00 -0.92 24.39
CA THR A 22 -25.63 -1.01 24.86
C THR A 22 -24.82 -0.62 23.64
N PRO A 23 -24.08 0.50 23.65
CA PRO A 23 -23.28 0.85 22.49
C PRO A 23 -22.33 -0.32 22.25
N THR A 24 -22.50 -0.99 21.11
CA THR A 24 -21.54 -1.98 20.62
C THR A 24 -20.16 -1.36 20.72
N PRO A 25 -19.18 -2.03 21.33
CA PRO A 25 -17.82 -1.50 21.40
C PRO A 25 -17.33 -1.36 19.96
N VAL A 26 -17.18 -0.09 19.52
CA VAL A 26 -16.49 0.22 18.28
C VAL A 26 -15.11 -0.38 18.41
N THR A 27 -14.86 -1.48 17.71
CA THR A 27 -13.51 -2.04 17.64
C THR A 27 -12.61 -0.92 17.13
N PRO A 28 -11.53 -0.53 17.84
CA PRO A 28 -10.66 0.54 17.37
C PRO A 28 -10.15 0.12 16.00
N GLN A 29 -10.59 0.83 14.96
CA GLN A 29 -10.11 0.61 13.61
C GLN A 29 -8.59 0.72 13.65
N ARG A 30 -7.89 -0.38 13.33
CA ARG A 30 -6.43 -0.37 13.26
C ARG A 30 -6.06 0.75 12.31
N LYS A 31 -5.24 1.70 12.79
CA LYS A 31 -4.75 2.79 11.95
C LYS A 31 -4.19 2.18 10.66
N PRO A 32 -4.58 2.68 9.48
CA PRO A 32 -4.01 2.21 8.24
C PRO A 32 -2.50 2.38 8.30
N ASN A 33 -1.78 1.29 8.07
CA ASN A 33 -0.33 1.26 8.15
C ASN A 33 0.20 1.51 6.73
N LEU A 34 0.38 2.80 6.39
CA LEU A 34 1.11 3.20 5.21
C LEU A 34 2.57 3.39 5.60
N ASN A 35 3.48 2.81 4.83
CA ASN A 35 4.90 3.15 4.97
C ASN A 35 5.18 4.54 4.34
N VAL A 36 6.38 5.06 4.56
CA VAL A 36 6.76 6.41 4.10
C VAL A 36 6.66 6.54 2.58
N ARG A 37 7.07 5.52 1.81
CA ARG A 37 7.04 5.54 0.33
C ARG A 37 5.61 5.48 -0.21
N GLU A 38 4.75 4.66 0.41
CA GLU A 38 3.32 4.59 0.06
C GLU A 38 2.60 5.90 0.36
N GLN A 39 2.91 6.51 1.51
CA GLN A 39 2.36 7.81 1.87
C GLN A 39 2.81 8.88 0.88
N GLU A 40 4.10 8.95 0.55
CA GLU A 40 4.65 9.90 -0.41
C GLU A 40 4.02 9.72 -1.80
N LEU A 41 3.87 8.48 -2.27
CA LEU A 41 3.21 8.17 -3.54
C LEU A 41 1.78 8.72 -3.58
N ILE A 42 0.99 8.45 -2.54
CA ILE A 42 -0.39 8.95 -2.47
C ILE A 42 -0.42 10.48 -2.40
N GLU A 43 0.48 11.10 -1.61
CA GLU A 43 0.61 12.56 -1.51
C GLU A 43 0.97 13.23 -2.84
N ILE A 44 1.83 12.60 -3.65
CA ILE A 44 2.15 13.07 -5.00
C ILE A 44 0.91 13.03 -5.89
N LEU A 45 0.20 11.90 -5.93
CA LEU A 45 -0.94 11.70 -6.82
C LEU A 45 -2.14 12.58 -6.48
N VAL A 46 -2.41 12.85 -5.20
CA VAL A 46 -3.52 13.73 -4.82
C VAL A 46 -3.29 15.20 -5.19
N LEU A 47 -2.03 15.65 -5.25
CA LEU A 47 -1.69 17.02 -5.68
C LEU A 47 -1.40 17.15 -7.17
N ASN A 48 -0.93 16.07 -7.80
CA ASN A 48 -0.43 16.06 -9.18
C ASN A 48 -1.07 14.86 -9.92
N PRO A 49 -2.39 14.89 -10.15
CA PRO A 49 -3.13 13.77 -10.76
C PRO A 49 -2.65 13.43 -12.18
N GLU A 50 -2.00 14.37 -12.88
CA GLU A 50 -1.36 14.16 -14.18
C GLU A 50 -0.21 13.14 -14.14
N LEU A 51 0.38 12.91 -12.95
CA LEU A 51 1.45 11.92 -12.77
C LEU A 51 0.93 10.49 -12.56
N THR A 52 -0.39 10.29 -12.58
CA THR A 52 -1.01 8.97 -12.37
C THR A 52 -0.49 7.93 -13.36
N ASP A 53 -0.39 8.26 -14.64
CA ASP A 53 0.09 7.31 -15.67
C ASP A 53 1.51 6.83 -15.39
N SER A 54 2.43 7.76 -15.09
CA SER A 54 3.81 7.42 -14.74
C SER A 54 3.88 6.52 -13.50
N ALA A 55 3.10 6.86 -12.46
CA ALA A 55 3.09 6.11 -11.21
C ALA A 55 2.57 4.66 -11.38
N VAL A 56 1.43 4.47 -12.06
CA VAL A 56 0.82 3.13 -12.21
C VAL A 56 1.62 2.23 -13.15
N ASN A 57 2.33 2.81 -14.13
CA ASN A 57 3.21 2.08 -15.02
C ASN A 57 4.57 1.78 -14.38
N GLY A 58 5.05 2.66 -13.48
CA GLY A 58 6.34 2.51 -12.81
C GLY A 58 6.31 1.64 -11.55
N ILE A 59 5.17 1.58 -10.84
CA ILE A 59 5.05 0.87 -9.55
C ILE A 59 3.90 -0.14 -9.61
N SER A 60 4.26 -1.43 -9.66
CA SER A 60 3.26 -2.51 -9.59
C SER A 60 2.54 -2.53 -8.22
N LEU A 61 1.22 -2.71 -8.23
CA LEU A 61 0.38 -2.79 -7.03
C LEU A 61 0.86 -3.86 -6.05
N GLU A 62 1.37 -5.00 -6.54
CA GLU A 62 1.85 -6.09 -5.70
C GLU A 62 3.05 -5.69 -4.82
N ARG A 63 3.76 -4.62 -5.20
CA ARG A 63 4.91 -4.08 -4.47
C ARG A 63 4.53 -3.18 -3.30
N LEU A 64 3.29 -2.72 -3.23
CA LEU A 64 2.79 -1.91 -2.13
C LEU A 64 2.41 -2.84 -0.97
N PRO A 65 3.11 -2.85 0.18
CA PRO A 65 2.80 -3.78 1.26
C PRO A 65 1.40 -3.58 1.85
N SER A 66 0.94 -2.32 1.93
CA SER A 66 -0.34 -1.95 2.53
C SER A 66 -1.50 -2.21 1.58
N GLU A 67 -2.49 -2.96 2.05
CA GLU A 67 -3.74 -3.17 1.32
C GLU A 67 -4.45 -1.85 1.02
N HIS A 68 -4.41 -0.90 1.96
CA HIS A 68 -5.02 0.42 1.78
C HIS A 68 -4.34 1.21 0.65
N ALA A 69 -3.00 1.14 0.57
CA ALA A 69 -2.26 1.75 -0.53
C ALA A 69 -2.65 1.09 -1.86
N ARG A 70 -2.68 -0.25 -1.90
CA ARG A 70 -3.08 -1.00 -3.11
C ARG A 70 -4.47 -0.59 -3.60
N LEU A 71 -5.46 -0.50 -2.72
CA LEU A 71 -6.83 -0.11 -3.08
C LEU A 71 -6.91 1.32 -3.61
N ILE A 72 -6.18 2.26 -2.99
CA ILE A 72 -6.13 3.66 -3.46
C ILE A 72 -5.49 3.71 -4.86
N ILE A 73 -4.29 3.14 -5.04
CA ILE A 73 -3.59 3.18 -6.33
C ILE A 73 -4.36 2.40 -7.40
N GLN A 74 -5.03 1.31 -7.04
CA GLN A 74 -5.92 0.58 -7.95
C GLN A 74 -7.11 1.43 -8.40
N THR A 75 -7.66 2.28 -7.53
CA THR A 75 -8.71 3.22 -7.91
C THR A 75 -8.20 4.20 -8.96
N TYR A 76 -7.03 4.82 -8.74
CA TYR A 76 -6.37 5.67 -9.74
C TYR A 76 -6.16 4.94 -11.07
N GLN A 77 -5.65 3.70 -11.02
CA GLN A 77 -5.40 2.88 -12.20
C GLN A 77 -6.69 2.55 -12.98
N ASN A 78 -7.77 2.17 -12.29
CA ASN A 78 -9.06 1.87 -12.92
C ASN A 78 -9.65 3.10 -13.62
N ARG A 79 -9.52 4.28 -13.01
CA ARG A 79 -9.97 5.55 -13.59
C ARG A 79 -9.14 5.91 -14.82
N LEU A 80 -7.81 5.81 -14.74
CA LEU A 80 -6.93 6.02 -15.88
C LEU A 80 -7.29 5.08 -17.05
N ASN A 81 -7.45 3.78 -16.77
CA ASN A 81 -7.77 2.77 -17.78
C ASN A 81 -9.15 2.98 -18.44
N SER A 82 -10.09 3.59 -17.73
CA SER A 82 -11.42 3.94 -18.26
C SER A 82 -11.47 5.32 -18.93
N GLY A 83 -10.34 6.05 -18.98
CA GLY A 83 -10.27 7.42 -19.48
C GLY A 83 -11.00 8.43 -18.59
N ALA A 84 -11.27 8.07 -17.33
CA ALA A 84 -11.88 8.94 -16.35
C ALA A 84 -10.85 9.85 -15.69
N SER A 85 -11.30 11.00 -15.18
CA SER A 85 -10.48 11.98 -14.47
C SER A 85 -9.82 11.37 -13.24
N THR A 86 -8.52 11.56 -13.04
CA THR A 86 -7.77 11.13 -11.85
C THR A 86 -7.67 12.22 -10.79
N GLU A 87 -8.40 13.33 -10.95
CA GLU A 87 -8.46 14.42 -9.98
C GLU A 87 -8.91 13.94 -8.60
N PHE A 88 -8.33 14.53 -7.56
CA PHE A 88 -8.57 14.16 -6.16
C PHE A 88 -10.06 14.05 -5.81
N ALA A 89 -10.85 15.04 -6.22
CA ALA A 89 -12.28 15.09 -5.92
C ALA A 89 -13.03 13.90 -6.53
N ASP A 90 -12.67 13.50 -7.76
CA ASP A 90 -13.35 12.41 -8.45
C ASP A 90 -12.94 11.04 -7.90
N VAL A 91 -11.65 10.86 -7.58
CA VAL A 91 -11.16 9.65 -6.90
C VAL A 91 -11.82 9.49 -5.53
N LEU A 92 -11.93 10.59 -4.77
CA LEU A 92 -12.57 10.59 -3.45
C LEU A 92 -14.06 10.23 -3.53
N LEU A 93 -14.75 10.60 -4.61
CA LEU A 93 -16.16 10.24 -4.82
C LEU A 93 -16.36 8.75 -5.10
N GLU A 94 -15.45 8.12 -5.83
CA GLU A 94 -15.52 6.69 -6.18
C GLU A 94 -15.27 5.78 -4.98
N ILE A 95 -14.44 6.20 -4.03
CA ILE A 95 -14.10 5.39 -2.87
C ILE A 95 -15.26 5.39 -1.87
N GLU A 96 -15.88 4.25 -1.61
CA GLU A 96 -16.93 4.14 -0.58
C GLU A 96 -16.38 4.01 0.83
N ASP A 97 -15.22 3.34 0.97
CA ASP A 97 -14.61 3.06 2.27
C ASP A 97 -14.19 4.35 2.99
N ARG A 98 -14.73 4.53 4.21
CA ARG A 98 -14.49 5.73 5.02
C ARG A 98 -13.03 5.88 5.44
N THR A 99 -12.32 4.78 5.66
CA THR A 99 -10.91 4.77 6.08
C THR A 99 -10.02 5.21 4.92
N LEU A 100 -10.28 4.70 3.71
CA LEU A 100 -9.58 5.15 2.49
C LEU A 100 -9.86 6.62 2.16
N LYS A 101 -11.12 7.08 2.31
CA LYS A 101 -11.46 8.50 2.19
C LYS A 101 -10.67 9.36 3.18
N SER A 102 -10.60 8.95 4.45
CA SER A 102 -9.83 9.67 5.45
C SER A 102 -8.34 9.70 5.13
N LEU A 103 -7.78 8.62 4.58
CA LEU A 103 -6.38 8.58 4.14
C LEU A 103 -6.11 9.60 3.04
N LEU A 104 -6.97 9.66 2.01
CA LEU A 104 -6.82 10.63 0.92
C LEU A 104 -6.92 12.08 1.40
N VAL A 105 -7.88 12.38 2.27
CA VAL A 105 -8.03 13.73 2.85
C VAL A 105 -6.79 14.11 3.66
N ASN A 106 -6.28 13.21 4.50
CA ASN A 106 -5.05 13.47 5.26
C ASN A 106 -3.84 13.62 4.32
N ALA A 107 -3.78 12.86 3.23
CA ALA A 107 -2.69 12.94 2.26
C ALA A 107 -2.68 14.31 1.58
N ILE A 108 -3.81 14.83 1.09
CA ILE A 108 -3.83 16.14 0.44
C ILE A 108 -3.49 17.28 1.41
N GLU A 109 -3.94 17.19 2.67
CA GLU A 109 -3.56 18.15 3.71
C GLU A 109 -2.05 18.12 3.98
N ASN A 110 -1.49 16.93 4.17
CA ASN A 110 -0.05 16.76 4.39
C ASN A 110 0.78 17.25 3.20
N ALA A 111 0.39 16.87 1.99
CA ALA A 111 1.07 17.26 0.76
C ALA A 111 1.04 18.78 0.58
N THR A 112 -0.12 19.43 0.82
CA THR A 112 -0.26 20.88 0.76
C THR A 112 0.63 21.59 1.79
N ASN A 113 0.72 21.05 3.01
CA ASN A 113 1.58 21.60 4.06
C ASN A 113 3.07 21.45 3.73
N LYS A 114 3.46 20.33 3.10
CA LYS A 114 4.85 20.07 2.67
C LYS A 114 5.24 20.88 1.43
N ALA A 115 4.29 21.23 0.55
CA ALA A 115 4.58 21.87 -0.73
C ALA A 115 5.42 23.15 -0.61
N ALA A 116 5.33 23.88 0.50
CA ALA A 116 6.12 25.08 0.74
C ALA A 116 7.60 24.83 1.09
N SER A 117 7.97 23.63 1.53
CA SER A 117 9.32 23.29 1.99
C SER A 117 10.07 22.30 1.09
N VAL A 118 9.35 21.59 0.21
CA VAL A 118 9.93 20.67 -0.76
C VAL A 118 10.64 21.46 -1.86
N ARG A 119 11.87 21.05 -2.21
CA ARG A 119 12.66 21.70 -3.28
C ARG A 119 12.55 20.95 -4.60
N GLU A 120 12.45 19.63 -4.51
CA GLU A 120 12.29 18.74 -5.66
C GLU A 120 10.89 18.89 -6.28
N SER A 121 10.82 18.78 -7.60
CA SER A 121 9.53 18.69 -8.28
C SER A 121 8.78 17.41 -7.91
N ALA A 122 7.46 17.38 -8.16
CA ALA A 122 6.67 16.16 -7.98
C ALA A 122 7.14 15.02 -8.90
N GLU A 123 7.58 15.35 -10.12
CA GLU A 123 8.13 14.41 -11.10
C GLU A 123 9.44 13.79 -10.62
N GLU A 124 10.38 14.59 -10.11
CA GLU A 124 11.65 14.10 -9.56
C GLU A 124 11.40 13.13 -8.40
N ARG A 125 10.53 13.51 -7.45
CA ARG A 125 10.19 12.64 -6.31
C ARG A 125 9.51 11.35 -6.75
N LEU A 126 8.63 11.40 -7.75
CA LEU A 126 7.99 10.20 -8.28
C LEU A 126 9.01 9.27 -8.95
N ASN A 127 9.92 9.83 -9.76
CA ASN A 127 10.97 9.04 -10.41
C ASN A 127 11.88 8.35 -9.39
N GLU A 128 12.27 9.07 -8.32
CA GLU A 128 13.04 8.48 -7.22
C GLU A 128 12.28 7.33 -6.53
N LEU A 129 10.96 7.47 -6.34
CA LEU A 129 10.13 6.38 -5.81
C LEU A 129 10.09 5.18 -6.75
N ILE A 130 9.88 5.40 -8.06
CA ILE A 130 9.87 4.33 -9.07
C ILE A 130 11.21 3.59 -9.05
N ASP A 131 12.32 4.32 -9.05
CA ASP A 131 13.66 3.74 -8.99
C ASP A 131 13.90 2.96 -7.69
N ALA A 132 13.43 3.48 -6.56
CA ALA A 132 13.53 2.78 -5.28
C ALA A 132 12.78 1.43 -5.32
N TYR A 133 11.54 1.42 -5.84
CA TYR A 133 10.80 0.18 -6.01
C TYR A 133 11.46 -0.75 -7.04
N ALA A 134 12.03 -0.24 -8.13
CA ALA A 134 12.74 -1.06 -9.10
C ALA A 134 14.02 -1.69 -8.52
N ASN A 135 14.75 -0.95 -7.68
CA ASN A 135 15.97 -1.44 -7.04
C ASN A 135 15.67 -2.53 -6.00
N ASP A 136 14.60 -2.37 -5.21
CA ASP A 136 14.15 -3.41 -4.26
C ASP A 136 13.84 -4.74 -4.99
N LEU A 137 13.33 -4.69 -6.23
CA LEU A 137 13.13 -5.90 -7.04
C LEU A 137 14.45 -6.59 -7.35
N LYS A 138 15.41 -5.83 -7.88
CA LYS A 138 16.71 -6.35 -8.31
C LYS A 138 17.47 -6.92 -7.13
N GLU A 139 17.43 -6.25 -5.97
CA GLU A 139 18.08 -6.75 -4.75
C GLU A 139 17.41 -8.02 -4.22
N GLY A 140 16.08 -8.09 -4.24
CA GLY A 140 15.34 -9.29 -3.86
C GLY A 140 15.68 -10.49 -4.76
N GLN A 141 15.68 -10.29 -6.08
CA GLN A 141 16.05 -11.31 -7.06
C GLN A 141 17.50 -11.77 -6.87
N MET A 142 18.44 -10.84 -6.68
CA MET A 142 19.84 -11.15 -6.43
C MET A 142 20.02 -12.03 -5.18
N ARG A 143 19.32 -11.69 -4.08
CA ARG A 143 19.36 -12.50 -2.86
C ARG A 143 18.80 -13.91 -3.08
N GLN A 144 17.68 -14.04 -3.79
CA GLN A 144 17.11 -15.34 -4.12
C GLN A 144 18.05 -16.20 -4.96
N ASN A 145 18.71 -15.59 -5.96
CA ASN A 145 19.70 -16.29 -6.79
C ASN A 145 20.91 -16.77 -5.97
N LEU A 146 21.43 -15.93 -5.07
CA LEU A 146 22.50 -16.31 -4.15
C LEU A 146 22.07 -17.44 -3.19
N GLU A 147 20.84 -17.38 -2.67
CA GLU A 147 20.31 -18.43 -1.80
C GLU A 147 20.14 -19.77 -2.53
N GLN A 148 19.74 -19.75 -3.81
CA GLN A 148 19.67 -20.95 -4.64
C GLN A 148 21.05 -21.57 -4.84
N LEU A 149 22.06 -20.76 -5.16
CA LEU A 149 23.45 -21.22 -5.29
C LEU A 149 24.01 -21.82 -4.00
N VAL A 150 23.72 -21.22 -2.84
CA VAL A 150 24.27 -21.66 -1.56
C VAL A 150 23.58 -22.92 -1.02
N ASN A 151 22.28 -23.10 -1.29
CA ASN A 151 21.46 -24.13 -0.64
C ASN A 151 21.16 -25.37 -1.51
N GLN A 152 21.51 -25.39 -2.80
CA GLN A 152 21.20 -26.53 -3.68
C GLN A 152 22.46 -27.23 -4.21
N ASP A 153 22.42 -28.56 -4.22
CA ASP A 153 23.19 -29.43 -5.14
C ASP A 153 22.62 -29.18 -6.55
N LEU A 154 22.90 -28.01 -7.11
CA LEU A 154 22.48 -27.66 -8.47
C LEU A 154 23.20 -28.57 -9.46
N ALA A 155 22.54 -28.92 -10.56
CA ALA A 155 23.26 -29.45 -11.71
C ALA A 155 24.25 -28.37 -12.18
N GLU A 156 25.48 -28.76 -12.57
CA GLU A 156 26.55 -27.83 -12.97
C GLU A 156 26.09 -26.78 -14.01
N ASP A 157 25.17 -27.15 -14.89
CA ASP A 157 24.62 -26.28 -15.93
C ASP A 157 23.75 -25.14 -15.35
N ASP A 158 22.93 -25.44 -14.33
CA ASP A 158 22.05 -24.46 -13.67
C ASP A 158 22.87 -23.48 -12.79
N GLU A 159 23.91 -24.00 -12.12
CA GLU A 159 24.86 -23.18 -11.34
C GLU A 159 25.59 -22.18 -12.24
N MET A 160 26.06 -22.64 -13.41
CA MET A 160 26.76 -21.81 -14.38
C MET A 160 25.88 -20.69 -14.95
N GLU A 161 24.59 -20.95 -15.17
CA GLU A 161 23.66 -19.94 -15.68
C GLU A 161 23.40 -18.83 -14.66
N ILE A 162 23.18 -19.20 -13.38
CA ILE A 162 22.97 -18.23 -12.30
C ILE A 162 24.23 -17.39 -12.07
N LEU A 163 25.43 -18.01 -12.08
CA LEU A 163 26.69 -17.29 -11.93
C LEU A 163 26.95 -16.29 -13.07
N LYS A 164 26.61 -16.64 -14.32
CA LYS A 164 26.68 -15.70 -15.46
C LYS A 164 25.75 -14.51 -15.28
N GLN A 165 24.52 -14.77 -14.82
CA GLN A 165 23.54 -13.71 -14.58
C GLN A 165 24.02 -12.73 -13.50
N ILE A 166 24.61 -13.24 -12.41
CA ILE A 166 25.22 -12.42 -11.35
C ILE A 166 26.38 -11.58 -11.89
N LEU A 167 27.28 -12.18 -12.68
CA LEU A 167 28.44 -11.50 -13.24
C LEU A 167 28.04 -10.37 -14.20
N ASP A 168 27.03 -10.61 -15.05
CA ASP A 168 26.54 -9.62 -16.01
C ASP A 168 25.79 -8.48 -15.33
N ASP A 169 25.06 -8.76 -14.24
CA ASP A 169 24.44 -7.73 -13.41
C ASP A 169 25.49 -6.85 -12.74
N GLU A 170 26.57 -7.43 -12.22
CA GLU A 170 27.66 -6.70 -11.57
C GLU A 170 28.47 -5.84 -12.56
N ARG A 171 28.73 -6.37 -13.77
CA ARG A 171 29.35 -5.63 -14.87
C ARG A 171 28.52 -4.42 -15.28
N ARG A 172 27.19 -4.58 -15.38
CA ARG A 172 26.26 -3.48 -15.67
C ARG A 172 26.27 -2.43 -14.56
N ARG A 173 26.30 -2.84 -13.30
CA ARG A 173 26.38 -1.94 -12.13
C ARG A 173 27.68 -1.11 -12.10
N HIS A 174 28.80 -1.71 -12.47
CA HIS A 174 30.10 -1.03 -12.45
C HIS A 174 30.51 -0.38 -13.79
N GLY A 175 29.63 -0.39 -14.80
CA GLY A 175 29.94 0.16 -16.13
C GLY A 175 31.11 -0.57 -16.82
N ILE A 176 31.40 -1.81 -16.43
CA ILE A 176 32.50 -2.61 -16.97
C ILE A 176 31.98 -3.33 -18.22
N SER A 177 32.05 -2.66 -19.38
CA SER A 177 32.04 -3.36 -20.66
C SER A 177 33.43 -3.96 -20.86
N SER A 178 33.63 -5.26 -20.65
CA SER A 178 34.86 -5.90 -21.15
C SER A 178 34.69 -6.21 -22.63
N PRO A 179 35.55 -5.68 -23.52
CA PRO A 179 35.76 -6.28 -24.82
C PRO A 179 36.55 -7.56 -24.58
N MET A 180 35.86 -8.70 -24.52
CA MET A 180 36.49 -10.01 -24.62
C MET A 180 36.36 -10.45 -26.08
N ASP A 181 37.12 -9.79 -26.96
CA ASP A 181 37.49 -10.33 -28.26
C ASP A 181 39.00 -10.10 -28.42
N GLY A 182 39.74 -11.19 -28.25
CA GLY A 182 41.18 -11.31 -28.38
C GLY A 182 41.57 -12.78 -28.39
#